data_AF-A0A961B599-F1
#
_entry.id   AF-A0A961B599-F1
#
_cell.length_a   1.000
_cell.length_b   1.000
_cell.length_c   1.000
_cell.angle_alpha   90.00
_cell.angle_beta   90.00
_cell.angle_gamma   90.00
#
_symmetry.space_group_name_H-M   'P 1'
#
loop_
_entity.id
_entity.type
_entity.pdbx_description
1 polymer ?
#
loop_
_entity_poly.entity_id
_entity_poly.type
_entity_poly.pdbx_seq_one_letter_code
_entity_poly.pdbx_strand_id
1 'polypeptide(L)' 'DAALADLQKILAAHPAKLMIWEGEPAPESVAKLKALGLESVVFAPCANRPEGNAQDFLSVMRGNLKNLEAAARAP' A
#
# COMPACT_ATOMS: atom_id res chain seq x y z
N ASP A 1 9.58 -3.64 -17.87
CA ASP A 1 9.93 -3.34 -16.47
C ASP A 1 10.50 -4.56 -15.79
N ALA A 2 11.77 -4.53 -15.40
CA ALA A 2 12.41 -5.64 -14.70
C ALA A 2 11.75 -5.90 -13.32
N ALA A 3 11.44 -4.82 -12.58
CA ALA A 3 10.80 -4.92 -11.25
C ALA A 3 9.42 -5.60 -11.31
N LEU A 4 8.62 -5.34 -12.35
CA LEU A 4 7.31 -5.96 -12.50
C LEU A 4 7.42 -7.47 -12.80
N ALA A 5 8.41 -7.86 -13.61
CA ALA A 5 8.67 -9.26 -13.89
C ALA A 5 9.15 -10.02 -12.64
N ASP A 6 9.97 -9.39 -11.81
CA ASP A 6 10.42 -9.99 -10.55
C ASP A 6 9.27 -10.11 -9.54
N LEU A 7 8.38 -9.12 -9.48
CA LEU A 7 7.15 -9.21 -8.68
C LEU A 7 6.28 -10.40 -9.12
N GLN A 8 6.08 -10.61 -10.42
CA GLN A 8 5.31 -11.76 -10.92
C GLN A 8 5.90 -13.12 -10.48
N LYS A 9 7.24 -13.25 -10.44
CA LYS A 9 7.89 -14.47 -9.93
C LYS A 9 7.60 -14.68 -8.45
N ILE A 10 7.65 -13.61 -7.65
CA ILE A 10 7.30 -13.66 -6.22
C ILE A 10 5.84 -14.10 -6.06
N LEU A 11 4.93 -13.53 -6.86
CA LEU A 11 3.49 -13.83 -6.79
C LEU A 11 3.15 -15.27 -7.16
N ALA A 12 3.94 -15.89 -8.03
CA ALA A 12 3.78 -17.31 -8.37
C ALA A 12 4.03 -18.23 -7.16
N ALA A 13 4.97 -17.87 -6.27
CA ALA A 13 5.26 -18.61 -5.05
C ALA A 13 4.41 -18.16 -3.85
N HIS A 14 4.07 -16.87 -3.81
CA HIS A 14 3.35 -16.21 -2.73
C HIS A 14 2.22 -15.36 -3.31
N PRO A 15 0.99 -15.88 -3.40
CA PRO A 15 -0.13 -15.21 -4.08
C PRO A 15 -0.71 -14.07 -3.24
N ALA A 16 0.11 -13.05 -2.97
CA ALA A 16 -0.26 -11.85 -2.25
C ALA A 16 -1.33 -11.06 -3.02
N LYS A 17 -2.18 -10.38 -2.25
CA LYS A 17 -3.30 -9.57 -2.77
C LYS A 17 -3.13 -8.07 -2.56
N LEU A 18 -2.19 -7.68 -1.70
CA LEU A 18 -1.99 -6.29 -1.32
C LEU A 18 -0.54 -5.87 -1.61
N MET A 19 -0.38 -4.68 -2.18
CA MET A 19 0.86 -3.91 -2.14
C MET A 19 0.70 -2.78 -1.10
N ILE A 20 1.60 -2.74 -0.12
CA ILE A 20 1.59 -1.73 0.95
C ILE A 20 2.71 -0.72 0.68
N TRP A 21 2.36 0.56 0.66
CA TRP A 21 3.28 1.67 0.42
C TRP A 21 3.43 2.56 1.65
N GLU A 22 4.61 3.14 1.86
CA GLU A 22 4.85 4.09 2.96
C GLU A 22 4.38 5.52 2.65
N GLY A 23 4.05 5.80 1.38
CA GLY A 23 3.54 7.08 0.88
C GLY A 23 2.77 6.89 -0.42
N GLU A 24 2.23 7.99 -0.97
CA GLU A 24 1.41 7.93 -2.19
C GLU A 24 2.23 7.42 -3.38
N PRO A 25 1.88 6.26 -3.98
CA PRO A 25 2.59 5.74 -5.14
C PRO A 25 2.23 6.50 -6.42
N ALA A 26 3.06 6.37 -7.45
CA ALA A 26 2.72 6.89 -8.77
C ALA A 26 1.46 6.18 -9.33
N PRO A 27 0.49 6.91 -9.94
CA PRO A 27 -0.74 6.31 -10.47
C PRO A 27 -0.51 5.19 -11.50
N GLU A 28 0.55 5.30 -12.29
CA GLU A 28 1.01 4.26 -13.22
C GLU A 28 1.33 2.94 -12.51
N SER A 29 2.00 3.03 -11.35
CA SER A 29 2.38 1.85 -10.58
C SER A 29 1.14 1.16 -10.02
N VAL A 30 0.17 1.94 -9.52
CA VAL A 30 -1.12 1.43 -9.05
C VAL A 30 -1.87 0.70 -10.17
N ALA A 31 -1.91 1.28 -11.39
CA ALA A 31 -2.56 0.65 -12.53
C ALA A 31 -1.92 -0.68 -12.93
N LYS A 32 -0.58 -0.76 -12.93
CA LYS A 32 0.16 -1.99 -13.19
C LYS A 32 -0.11 -3.07 -12.14
N LEU A 33 -0.14 -2.70 -10.86
CA LEU A 33 -0.45 -3.62 -9.77
C LEU A 33 -1.89 -4.15 -9.84
N LYS A 34 -2.85 -3.27 -10.13
CA LYS A 34 -4.25 -3.65 -10.31
C LYS A 34 -4.43 -4.63 -11.46
N ALA A 35 -3.71 -4.44 -12.57
CA ALA A 35 -3.73 -5.38 -13.70
C ALA A 35 -3.17 -6.78 -13.34
N LEU A 36 -2.36 -6.88 -12.28
CA LEU A 36 -1.88 -8.16 -11.73
C LEU A 36 -2.78 -8.72 -10.61
N GLY A 37 -3.91 -8.06 -10.32
CA GLY A 37 -4.83 -8.47 -9.26
C GLY A 37 -4.36 -8.14 -7.84
N LEU A 38 -3.47 -7.14 -7.69
CA LEU A 38 -3.12 -6.57 -6.40
C LEU A 38 -3.87 -5.27 -6.16
N GLU A 39 -4.38 -5.13 -4.95
CA GLU A 39 -4.87 -3.87 -4.42
C GLU A 39 -3.70 -3.07 -3.82
N SER A 40 -3.76 -1.75 -3.96
CA SER A 40 -2.69 -0.84 -3.54
C SER A 40 -3.17 -0.02 -2.35
N VAL A 41 -2.40 -0.02 -1.26
CA VAL A 41 -2.76 0.66 -0.02
C VAL A 41 -1.58 1.42 0.58
N VAL A 42 -1.84 2.62 1.12
CA VAL A 42 -0.84 3.40 1.83
C VAL A 42 -0.95 3.16 3.34
N PHE A 43 0.18 2.85 3.96
CA PHE A 43 0.39 2.76 5.40
C PHE A 43 1.52 3.73 5.79
N ALA A 44 1.19 4.81 6.49
CA ALA A 44 2.21 5.76 6.93
C ALA A 44 2.94 5.22 8.18
N PRO A 45 4.26 4.97 8.16
CA PRO A 45 4.98 4.40 9.29
C PRO A 45 5.23 5.39 10.44
N CYS A 46 4.83 6.67 10.28
CA CYS A 46 5.10 7.76 11.23
C CYS A 46 6.60 7.98 11.53
N ALA A 47 7.49 7.67 10.57
CA ALA A 47 8.93 7.94 10.72
C ALA A 47 9.22 9.44 10.88
N ASN A 48 8.39 10.30 10.28
CA ASN A 48 8.41 11.75 10.48
C ASN A 48 7.14 12.21 11.21
N ARG A 49 7.29 13.25 12.04
CA ARG A 49 6.14 13.93 12.65
C ARG A 49 5.42 14.77 11.58
N PRO A 50 4.09 14.70 11.48
CA PRO A 50 3.32 15.59 10.62
C PRO A 50 3.62 17.05 10.93
N GLU A 51 3.78 17.87 9.89
CA GLU A 51 3.98 19.31 10.05
C GLU A 51 2.83 19.95 10.83
N GLY A 52 3.14 20.97 11.64
CA GLY A 52 2.14 21.80 12.31
C GLY A 52 1.26 21.09 13.36
N ASN A 53 1.63 19.90 13.83
CA ASN A 53 0.79 19.08 14.74
C ASN A 53 -0.56 18.65 14.13
N ALA A 54 -0.65 18.56 12.80
CA ALA A 54 -1.91 18.25 12.12
C ALA A 54 -2.52 16.89 12.53
N GLN A 55 -1.70 15.92 12.95
CA GLN A 55 -2.16 14.60 13.40
C GLN A 55 -1.26 14.03 14.50
N ASP A 56 -1.87 13.29 15.44
CA ASP A 56 -1.16 12.47 16.43
C ASP A 56 -0.94 11.04 15.91
N PHE A 57 -0.01 10.31 16.55
CA PHE A 57 0.35 8.94 16.19
C PHE A 57 -0.85 7.99 16.17
N LEU A 58 -1.74 8.04 17.17
CA LEU A 58 -2.88 7.13 17.26
C LEU A 58 -3.91 7.43 16.16
N SER A 59 -4.07 8.70 15.79
CA SER A 59 -4.92 9.11 14.68
C SER A 59 -4.39 8.59 13.35
N VAL A 60 -3.07 8.63 13.11
CA VAL A 60 -2.46 8.04 11.91
C VAL A 60 -2.62 6.52 11.89
N MET A 61 -2.35 5.84 13.01
CA MET A 61 -2.48 4.37 13.09
C MET A 61 -3.92 3.88 12.89
N ARG A 62 -4.92 4.61 13.39
CA ARG A 62 -6.33 4.33 13.09
C ARG A 62 -6.65 4.48 11.59
N GLY A 63 -6.09 5.51 10.95
CA GLY A 63 -6.21 5.70 9.50
C GLY A 63 -5.59 4.54 8.73
N ASN A 64 -4.38 4.13 9.09
CA ASN A 64 -3.70 2.98 8.51
C ASN A 64 -4.52 1.68 8.65
N LEU A 65 -5.09 1.43 9.84
CA LEU A 65 -5.95 0.26 10.06
C LEU A 65 -7.16 0.29 9.13
N LYS A 66 -7.85 1.43 9.05
CA LYS A 66 -9.00 1.59 8.14
C LYS A 66 -8.63 1.35 6.67
N ASN A 67 -7.47 1.84 6.24
CA ASN A 67 -6.99 1.65 4.87
C ASN A 67 -6.70 0.16 4.60
N LEU A 68 -6.02 -0.52 5.52
CA LEU A 68 -5.74 -1.95 5.41
C LEU A 68 -7.02 -2.79 5.42
N GLU A 69 -7.98 -2.48 6.30
CA GLU A 69 -9.27 -3.18 6.36
C GLU A 69 -10.06 -3.02 5.06
N ALA A 70 -10.06 -1.82 4.47
CA ALA A 70 -10.71 -1.57 3.19
C ALA A 70 -10.04 -2.36 2.06
N ALA A 71 -8.72 -2.33 1.98
CA ALA A 71 -7.96 -3.02 0.94
C ALA A 71 -8.08 -4.55 1.08
N ALA A 72 -8.06 -5.09 2.30
CA ALA A 72 -8.19 -6.53 2.56
C ALA A 72 -9.59 -7.09 2.25
N ARG A 73 -10.61 -6.23 2.16
CA ARG A 73 -11.99 -6.59 1.81
C ARG A 73 -12.34 -6.28 0.36
N ALA A 74 -11.44 -5.64 -0.39
CA ALA A 74 -11.67 -5.36 -1.79
C ALA A 74 -11.78 -6.68 -2.59
N PRO A 75 -12.70 -6.75 -3.56
CA PRO A 75 -13.05 -7.96 -4.29
C PRO A 75 -11.93 -8.47 -5.21
#